data_AF-A0A929D614-F1
#
_entry.id   AF-A0A929D614-F1
#
_cell.length_a   1.000
_cell.length_b   1.000
_cell.length_c   1.000
_cell.angle_alpha   90.00
_cell.angle_beta   90.00
_cell.angle_gamma   90.00
#
_symmetry.space_group_name_H-M   'P 1'
#
loop_
_entity.id
_entity.type
_entity.pdbx_description
1 polymer ?
#
loop_
_entity_poly.entity_id
_entity_poly.type
_entity_poly.pdbx_seq_one_letter_code
_entity_poly.pdbx_strand_id
1 'polypeptide(L)' 'MVSIIIDYLEDSMDPAFKEEFERHMGDCSSCLAFFETYKKTRDLTKEIKCDDIPPDVQDRVRAFLKKKISQA' A
#
# COMPACT_ATOMS: atom_id res chain seq x y z
N MET A 1 5.02 -12.23 3.97
CA MET A 1 5.32 -10.99 4.71
C MET A 1 4.41 -9.85 4.25
N VAL A 2 4.43 -9.45 2.97
CA VAL A 2 3.58 -8.35 2.46
C VAL A 2 2.07 -8.66 2.57
N SER A 3 1.66 -9.90 2.29
CA SER A 3 0.25 -10.34 2.43
C SER A 3 -0.29 -10.12 3.84
N ILE A 4 0.43 -10.54 4.88
CA ILE A 4 0.03 -10.40 6.29
C ILE A 4 -0.26 -8.94 6.66
N ILE A 5 0.59 -8.02 6.17
CA ILE A 5 0.42 -6.58 6.41
C ILE A 5 -0.84 -6.07 5.71
N ILE A 6 -1.09 -6.50 4.48
CA ILE A 6 -2.30 -6.15 3.74
C ILE A 6 -3.52 -6.72 4.46
N ASP A 7 -3.50 -7.99 4.84
CA ASP A 7 -4.63 -8.67 5.48
C ASP A 7 -4.99 -8.01 6.83
N TYR A 8 -3.99 -7.62 7.61
CA TYR A 8 -4.21 -6.87 8.86
C TYR A 8 -4.83 -5.49 8.58
N LEU A 9 -4.34 -4.80 7.56
CA LEU A 9 -4.75 -3.46 7.20
C LEU A 9 -6.13 -3.38 6.51
N GLU A 10 -6.56 -4.47 5.87
CA GLU A 10 -7.86 -4.63 5.22
C GLU A 10 -8.89 -5.33 6.13
N ASP A 11 -8.50 -5.64 7.37
CA ASP A 11 -9.32 -6.35 8.35
C ASP A 11 -9.83 -7.72 7.84
N SER A 12 -9.04 -8.37 6.97
CA SER A 12 -9.33 -9.66 6.35
C SER A 12 -8.58 -10.83 7.00
N MET A 13 -7.82 -10.54 8.06
CA MET A 13 -7.07 -11.53 8.82
C MET A 13 -8.00 -12.41 9.67
N ASP A 14 -7.69 -13.71 9.75
CA ASP A 14 -8.36 -14.61 10.71
C ASP A 14 -8.24 -14.06 12.15
N PRO A 15 -9.32 -14.04 12.95
CA PRO A 15 -9.29 -13.41 14.29
C PRO A 15 -8.26 -14.00 15.25
N ALA A 16 -8.03 -15.32 15.22
CA ALA A 16 -7.06 -15.95 16.12
C ALA A 16 -5.64 -15.54 15.73
N PHE A 17 -5.36 -15.52 14.43
CA PHE A 17 -4.08 -15.05 13.92
C PHE A 17 -3.86 -13.54 14.17
N LYS A 18 -4.92 -12.73 14.06
CA LYS A 18 -4.87 -11.29 14.38
C LYS A 18 -4.48 -11.05 15.84
N GLU A 19 -5.02 -11.82 16.78
CA GLU A 19 -4.66 -11.70 18.19
C GLU A 19 -3.18 -12.02 18.44
N GLU A 20 -2.67 -13.11 17.84
CA GLU A 20 -1.24 -13.46 17.93
C GLU A 20 -0.34 -12.38 17.32
N PHE A 21 -0.75 -11.82 16.19
CA PHE A 21 -0.03 -10.76 15.50
C PHE A 21 0.02 -9.47 16.33
N GLU A 22 -1.10 -9.05 16.91
CA GLU A 22 -1.18 -7.86 17.77
C GLU A 22 -0.35 -8.02 19.04
N ARG A 23 -0.31 -9.23 19.62
CA ARG A 23 0.56 -9.57 20.76
C ARG A 23 2.03 -9.34 20.40
N HIS A 24 2.49 -9.87 19.27
CA HIS A 24 3.88 -9.65 18.82
C HIS A 24 4.20 -8.17 18.60
N MET A 25 3.28 -7.41 18.01
CA MET A 25 3.47 -5.96 17.82
C MET A 25 3.55 -5.20 19.14
N GLY A 26 2.85 -5.66 20.19
CA GLY A 26 3.01 -5.13 21.54
C GLY A 26 4.36 -5.45 22.18
N ASP A 27 4.89 -6.65 21.92
CA ASP A 27 6.14 -7.14 22.52
C ASP A 27 7.42 -6.71 21.77
N CYS A 28 7.29 -6.29 20.50
CA CYS A 28 8.42 -6.00 19.61
C CYS A 28 8.34 -4.59 18.99
N SER A 29 9.01 -3.63 19.62
CA SER A 29 8.99 -2.22 19.20
C SER A 29 9.53 -1.96 17.79
N SER A 30 10.51 -2.73 17.31
CA SER A 30 11.06 -2.58 15.97
C SER A 30 10.05 -3.02 14.89
N CYS A 31 9.33 -4.10 15.14
CA CYS A 31 8.27 -4.59 14.26
C CYS A 31 7.11 -3.60 14.20
N LEU A 32 6.69 -3.07 15.35
CA LEU A 32 5.67 -2.03 15.43
C LEU A 32 6.08 -0.78 14.64
N ALA A 33 7.29 -0.25 14.86
CA ALA A 33 7.78 0.94 14.18
C ALA A 33 7.83 0.77 12.64
N PHE A 34 8.28 -0.40 12.18
CA PHE A 34 8.23 -0.73 10.75
C PHE A 34 6.80 -0.71 10.21
N PHE A 35 5.87 -1.34 10.95
CA PHE A 35 4.47 -1.44 10.56
C PHE A 35 3.79 -0.06 10.48
N GLU A 36 4.00 0.78 11.49
CA GLU A 36 3.49 2.16 11.51
C GLU A 36 4.04 2.99 10.34
N THR A 37 5.32 2.84 10.02
CA THR A 37 5.96 3.51 8.88
C THR A 37 5.32 3.09 7.57
N TYR A 38 5.09 1.78 7.38
CA TYR A 38 4.42 1.27 6.19
C TYR A 38 2.98 1.78 6.09
N LYS A 39 2.20 1.69 7.18
CA LYS A 39 0.82 2.19 7.24
C LYS A 39 0.74 3.67 6.84
N LYS A 40 1.61 4.49 7.43
CA LYS A 40 1.69 5.93 7.11
C LYS A 40 2.08 6.18 5.67
N THR A 41 3.05 5.45 5.14
CA THR A 41 3.46 5.57 3.73
C THR A 41 2.30 5.24 2.80
N ARG A 42 1.59 4.13 3.06
CA ARG A 42 0.39 3.74 2.30
C ARG A 42 -0.66 4.84 2.33
N ASP A 43 -0.98 5.36 3.52
CA ASP A 43 -2.02 6.38 3.67
C ASP A 43 -1.66 7.67 2.90
N LEU A 44 -0.41 8.13 3.00
CA LEU A 44 0.09 9.25 2.20
C LEU A 44 0.01 8.99 0.69
N THR A 45 0.37 7.77 0.23
CA THR A 45 0.28 7.44 -1.20
C THR A 45 -1.15 7.42 -1.73
N LYS A 46 -2.15 7.08 -0.89
CA LYS A 46 -3.57 7.14 -1.27
C LYS A 46 -4.10 8.56 -1.42
N GLU A 47 -3.45 9.54 -0.79
CA GLU A 47 -3.82 10.95 -0.89
C GLU A 47 -3.30 11.61 -2.18
N ILE A 48 -2.33 10.97 -2.87
CA ILE A 48 -1.79 11.47 -4.13
C ILE A 48 -2.89 11.45 -5.20
N LYS A 49 -3.19 12.64 -5.73
CA LYS A 49 -4.13 12.85 -6.83
C LYS A 49 -3.40 12.77 -8.17
N CYS A 50 -4.15 12.52 -9.24
CA CYS A 50 -3.60 12.63 -10.60
C CYS A 50 -2.95 14.00 -10.85
N ASP A 51 -3.51 15.07 -10.27
CA ASP A 51 -3.00 16.44 -10.44
C ASP A 51 -1.64 16.67 -9.75
N ASP A 52 -1.26 15.82 -8.78
CA ASP A 52 0.05 15.86 -8.14
C ASP A 52 1.15 15.24 -9.03
N ILE A 53 0.76 14.50 -10.08
CA ILE A 53 1.68 13.86 -11.01
C ILE A 53 2.15 14.91 -12.03
N PRO A 54 3.47 15.08 -12.23
CA PRO A 54 4.01 16.00 -13.23
C PRO A 54 3.38 15.78 -14.62
N PRO A 55 2.95 16.84 -15.33
CA PRO A 55 2.24 16.70 -16.61
C PRO A 55 3.00 15.89 -17.66
N ASP A 56 4.32 16.04 -17.72
CA ASP A 56 5.17 15.30 -18.66
C ASP A 56 5.15 13.78 -18.39
N VAL A 57 5.05 13.38 -17.12
CA VAL A 57 4.88 11.98 -16.72
C VAL A 57 3.51 11.47 -17.15
N GLN A 58 2.44 12.25 -16.90
CA GLN A 58 1.08 11.89 -17.30
C GLN A 58 0.98 11.67 -18.82
N ASP A 59 1.53 12.58 -19.60
CA ASP A 59 1.47 12.54 -21.06
C ASP A 59 2.21 11.33 -21.62
N ARG A 60 3.40 11.02 -21.10
CA ARG A 60 4.16 9.82 -21.50
C ARG A 60 3.39 8.54 -21.23
N VAL A 61 2.79 8.41 -20.03
CA VAL A 61 2.00 7.22 -19.66
C VAL A 61 0.75 7.12 -20.52
N ARG A 62 0.02 8.22 -20.72
CA ARG A 62 -1.18 8.25 -21.58
C ARG A 62 -0.86 7.87 -23.03
N ALA A 63 0.24 8.38 -23.59
CA ALA A 63 0.68 8.05 -24.94
C ALA A 63 1.00 6.56 -25.08
N PHE A 64 1.71 5.99 -24.10
CA PHE A 64 2.01 4.56 -24.05
C PHE A 64 0.73 3.70 -23.99
N LEU A 65 -0.21 4.04 -23.10
CA LEU A 65 -1.45 3.30 -22.95
C LEU A 65 -2.33 3.37 -24.20
N LYS A 66 -2.48 4.56 -24.82
CA LYS A 66 -3.21 4.73 -26.09
C LYS A 66 -2.67 3.80 -27.17
N LYS A 67 -1.34 3.71 -27.31
CA LYS A 67 -0.69 2.83 -28.27
C LYS A 67 -0.98 1.35 -28.02
N LYS A 68 -1.04 0.93 -26.75
CA LYS A 68 -1.28 -0.49 -26.39
C LYS A 68 -2.74 -0.89 -26.52
N ILE A 69 -3.67 -0.01 -26.13
CA ILE A 69 -5.10 -0.28 -26.20
C ILE A 69 -5.59 -0.25 -27.66
N SER A 70 -5.05 0.60 -28.53
CA SER A 70 -5.42 0.62 -29.95
C SER A 70 -4.83 -0.54 -30.78
N GLN A 71 -4.00 -1.39 -30.18
CA GLN A 71 -3.36 -2.55 -30.80
C GLN A 71 -3.93 -3.89 -30.31
N ALA A 72 -4.93 -3.85 -29.41
CA ALA A 72 -5.70 -4.97 -28.92
C ALA A 72 -7.11 -4.93 -29.52
#